data_AF-A0A4U6DFJ6-F1
#
_entry.id   AF-A0A4U6DFJ6-F1
#
_cell.length_a   1.000
_cell.length_b   1.000
_cell.length_c   1.000
_cell.angle_alpha   90.00
_cell.angle_beta   90.00
_cell.angle_gamma   90.00
#
_symmetry.space_group_name_H-M   'P 1'
#
loop_
_entity.id
_entity.type
_entity.pdbx_description
1 polymer ?
#
loop_
_entity_poly.entity_id
_entity_poly.type
_entity_poly.pdbx_seq_one_letter_code
_entity_poly.pdbx_strand_id
1 'polypeptide(L)'
;MKYNDFEFNKLDYLKKNVDDPKDGIPSDYGIYQWVYWPAFDADRIATNDLINTLKEYSSRNFYIEEEIKGKYKFHAKIWEQGFRDNANMFGLSDKKHSELEAYLRSRTNIQAFYEFFKEICFVRPFYLGKANNLRSRLSQHFSGKSNVIAEIVKSSVPDQHVWVGYRKLPFSPAESSINNIYEEIYSRRVKPGLTIKPD
;
A
#
# COMPACT_ATOMS: atom_id res chain seq x y z
N MET A 1 6.43 2.43 -12.97
CA MET A 1 7.69 2.21 -12.22
C MET A 1 7.89 0.71 -12.04
N LYS A 2 9.10 0.15 -12.25
CA LYS A 2 9.39 -1.24 -11.89
C LYS A 2 10.07 -1.30 -10.53
N TYR A 3 9.61 -2.18 -9.65
CA TYR A 3 10.19 -2.39 -8.31
C TYR A 3 9.92 -3.83 -7.84
N ASN A 4 10.97 -4.57 -7.46
CA ASN A 4 10.89 -5.98 -7.03
C ASN A 4 10.05 -6.88 -7.97
N ASP A 5 10.27 -6.78 -9.28
CA ASP A 5 9.53 -7.50 -10.34
C ASP A 5 8.03 -7.15 -10.47
N PHE A 6 7.56 -6.12 -9.78
CA PHE A 6 6.24 -5.54 -10.00
C PHE A 6 6.31 -4.32 -10.90
N GLU A 7 5.32 -4.21 -11.77
CA GLU A 7 5.02 -2.99 -12.51
C GLU A 7 3.98 -2.17 -11.74
N PHE A 8 4.41 -1.03 -11.23
CA PHE A 8 3.62 -0.11 -10.42
C PHE A 8 3.18 1.12 -11.20
N ASN A 9 1.90 1.46 -11.05
CA ASN A 9 1.31 2.70 -11.53
C ASN A 9 0.39 3.30 -10.45
N LYS A 10 0.17 4.61 -10.52
CA LYS A 10 -0.77 5.28 -9.62
C LYS A 10 -2.20 4.80 -9.89
N LEU A 11 -3.02 4.74 -8.85
CA LEU A 11 -4.40 4.26 -8.93
C LEU A 11 -5.24 5.11 -9.88
N ASP A 12 -5.10 6.44 -9.81
CA ASP A 12 -5.81 7.37 -10.69
C ASP A 12 -5.46 7.20 -12.17
N TYR A 13 -4.19 6.91 -12.47
CA TYR A 13 -3.74 6.56 -13.81
C TYR A 13 -4.34 5.24 -14.28
N LEU A 14 -4.31 4.19 -13.45
CA LEU A 14 -4.84 2.88 -13.83
C LEU A 14 -6.35 2.88 -14.02
N LYS A 15 -7.10 3.62 -13.19
CA LYS A 15 -8.55 3.79 -13.36
C LYS A 15 -8.91 4.35 -14.74
N LYS A 16 -8.08 5.23 -15.30
CA LYS A 16 -8.29 5.84 -16.62
C LYS A 16 -7.86 4.96 -17.78
N ASN A 17 -6.84 4.12 -17.57
CA ASN A 17 -6.18 3.35 -18.64
C ASN A 17 -6.37 1.83 -18.53
N VAL A 18 -7.29 1.35 -17.69
CA VAL A 18 -7.37 -0.08 -17.34
C VAL A 18 -7.43 -1.03 -18.54
N ASP A 19 -8.18 -0.64 -19.58
CA ASP A 19 -8.38 -1.42 -20.79
C ASP A 19 -7.40 -1.07 -21.92
N ASP A 20 -6.50 -0.11 -21.71
CA ASP A 20 -5.52 0.29 -22.73
C ASP A 20 -4.58 -0.88 -23.08
N PRO A 21 -4.40 -1.21 -24.36
CA PRO A 21 -3.59 -2.36 -24.78
C PRO A 21 -2.08 -2.16 -24.61
N LYS A 22 -1.60 -0.93 -24.46
CA LYS A 22 -0.18 -0.58 -24.30
C LYS A 22 0.16 -0.20 -22.86
N ASP A 23 -0.67 0.65 -22.29
CA ASP A 23 -0.45 1.32 -21.00
C ASP A 23 -1.35 0.76 -19.88
N GLY A 24 -2.29 -0.12 -20.23
CA GLY A 24 -3.27 -0.67 -19.32
C GLY A 24 -2.82 -1.96 -18.64
N ILE A 25 -3.77 -2.60 -17.98
CA ILE A 25 -3.49 -3.78 -17.15
C ILE A 25 -3.51 -5.03 -18.04
N PRO A 26 -2.53 -5.95 -17.93
CA PRO A 26 -2.53 -7.18 -18.69
C PRO A 26 -3.71 -8.11 -18.32
N SER A 27 -4.14 -8.94 -19.26
CA SER A 27 -5.16 -9.99 -19.02
C SER A 27 -4.57 -11.32 -18.55
N ASP A 28 -3.31 -11.30 -18.06
CA ASP A 28 -2.56 -12.47 -17.62
C ASP A 28 -2.90 -12.91 -16.18
N TYR A 29 -2.46 -14.11 -15.82
CA TYR A 29 -2.38 -14.58 -14.44
C TYR A 29 -1.34 -13.76 -13.68
N GLY A 30 -1.62 -13.47 -12.42
CA GLY A 30 -0.62 -12.84 -11.57
C GLY A 30 -1.09 -12.51 -10.18
N ILE A 31 -0.20 -11.83 -9.48
CA ILE A 31 -0.46 -11.21 -8.19
C ILE A 31 -0.34 -9.70 -8.32
N TYR A 32 -1.05 -8.99 -7.46
CA TYR A 32 -1.05 -7.55 -7.41
C TYR A 32 -1.08 -7.06 -5.98
N GLN A 33 -0.49 -5.89 -5.75
CA GLN A 33 -0.34 -5.30 -4.44
C GLN A 33 -0.59 -3.80 -4.48
N TRP A 34 -1.07 -3.26 -3.37
CA TRP A 34 -1.43 -1.86 -3.24
C TRP A 34 -0.60 -1.24 -2.13
N VAL A 35 0.04 -0.11 -2.45
CA VAL A 35 0.99 0.58 -1.59
C VAL A 35 0.53 2.02 -1.41
N TYR A 36 0.67 2.54 -0.19
CA TYR A 36 0.48 3.95 0.09
C TYR A 36 1.83 4.65 -0.01
N TRP A 37 1.93 5.59 -0.96
CA TRP A 37 3.12 6.40 -1.18
C TRP A 37 2.70 7.80 -1.63
N PRO A 38 2.89 8.84 -0.79
CA PRO A 38 2.40 10.19 -1.06
C PRO A 38 3.10 10.87 -2.26
N ALA A 39 4.16 10.26 -2.81
CA ALA A 39 4.81 10.64 -4.06
C ALA A 39 5.11 12.15 -4.17
N PHE A 40 6.07 12.63 -3.36
CA PHE A 40 6.60 13.98 -3.45
C PHE A 40 7.86 14.06 -4.34
N ASP A 41 8.15 15.26 -4.84
CA ASP A 41 9.36 15.54 -5.63
C ASP A 41 10.52 15.90 -4.69
N ALA A 42 11.46 14.96 -4.55
CA ALA A 42 12.64 15.10 -3.70
C ALA A 42 13.70 16.08 -4.23
N ASP A 43 13.51 16.71 -5.39
CA ASP A 43 14.30 17.84 -5.91
C ASP A 43 13.61 19.21 -5.74
N ARG A 44 12.29 19.23 -5.54
CA ARG A 44 11.52 20.49 -5.42
C ARG A 44 10.80 20.74 -4.10
N ILE A 45 10.45 19.72 -3.32
CA ILE A 45 9.65 19.90 -2.09
C ILE A 45 10.37 20.79 -1.07
N ALA A 46 9.63 21.70 -0.42
CA ALA A 46 10.10 22.48 0.71
C ALA A 46 10.08 21.63 2.00
N THR A 47 11.02 21.85 2.93
CA THR A 47 11.12 21.03 4.14
C THR A 47 9.83 21.02 4.98
N ASN A 48 9.16 22.16 5.13
CA ASN A 48 7.89 22.22 5.89
C ASN A 48 6.77 21.43 5.20
N ASP A 49 6.69 21.50 3.88
CA ASP A 49 5.69 20.74 3.10
C ASP A 49 5.98 19.23 3.17
N LEU A 50 7.26 18.85 3.16
CA LEU A 50 7.68 17.47 3.39
C LEU A 50 7.24 17.00 4.78
N ILE A 51 7.55 17.75 5.83
CA ILE A 51 7.15 17.41 7.21
C ILE A 51 5.64 17.23 7.31
N ASN A 52 4.86 18.15 6.73
CA ASN A 52 3.40 18.04 6.71
C ASN A 52 2.92 16.80 5.96
N THR A 53 3.53 16.49 4.81
CA THR A 53 3.25 15.27 4.03
C THR A 53 3.51 14.00 4.84
N LEU A 54 4.62 13.96 5.58
CA LEU A 54 4.99 12.80 6.42
C LEU A 54 4.09 12.67 7.66
N LYS A 55 3.68 13.79 8.26
CA LYS A 55 2.69 13.81 9.35
C LYS A 55 1.35 13.28 8.86
N GLU A 56 0.88 13.77 7.71
CA GLU A 56 -0.34 13.26 7.10
C GLU A 56 -0.21 11.76 6.81
N TYR A 57 0.86 11.31 6.15
CA TYR A 57 1.12 9.91 5.90
C TYR A 57 1.01 9.06 7.17
N SER A 58 1.68 9.48 8.24
CA SER A 58 1.73 8.75 9.52
C SER A 58 0.37 8.66 10.22
N SER A 59 -0.51 9.63 9.99
CA SER A 59 -1.86 9.65 10.58
C SER A 59 -2.83 8.66 9.92
N ARG A 60 -2.53 8.24 8.68
CA ARG A 60 -3.36 7.29 7.92
C ARG A 60 -3.01 5.87 8.34
N ASN A 61 -4.02 5.01 8.39
CA ASN A 61 -3.82 3.60 8.69
C ASN A 61 -4.76 2.75 7.84
N PHE A 62 -4.25 1.63 7.33
CA PHE A 62 -4.97 0.70 6.48
C PHE A 62 -4.99 -0.67 7.16
N TYR A 63 -5.99 -0.90 8.00
CA TYR A 63 -6.16 -2.14 8.72
C TYR A 63 -7.63 -2.58 8.70
N ILE A 64 -7.83 -3.89 8.73
CA ILE A 64 -9.09 -4.49 9.12
C ILE A 64 -9.03 -4.76 10.62
N GLU A 65 -10.06 -4.33 11.34
CA GLU A 65 -10.18 -4.64 12.77
C GLU A 65 -10.47 -6.13 12.96
N GLU A 66 -9.66 -6.82 13.75
CA GLU A 66 -9.88 -8.21 14.11
C GLU A 66 -10.68 -8.30 15.42
N GLU A 67 -11.71 -9.12 15.42
CA GLU A 67 -12.66 -9.24 16.52
C GLU A 67 -12.67 -10.67 17.07
N ILE A 68 -12.32 -10.85 18.34
CA ILE A 68 -12.38 -12.15 19.01
C ILE A 68 -13.74 -12.27 19.70
N LYS A 69 -14.67 -12.99 19.06
CA LYS A 69 -16.01 -13.31 19.59
C LYS A 69 -16.07 -14.75 20.14
N GLY A 70 -16.76 -14.94 21.27
CA GLY A 70 -17.21 -16.26 21.75
C GLY A 70 -16.15 -17.20 22.34
N LYS A 71 -14.86 -16.85 22.32
CA LYS A 71 -13.78 -17.68 22.90
C LYS A 71 -13.53 -17.38 24.40
N TYR A 72 -13.92 -16.20 24.86
CA TYR A 72 -13.70 -15.72 26.23
C TYR A 72 -14.97 -15.06 26.77
N LYS A 73 -15.06 -14.86 28.10
CA LYS A 73 -16.14 -14.06 28.73
C LYS A 73 -16.11 -12.57 28.34
N PHE A 74 -15.10 -12.16 27.58
CA PHE A 74 -14.86 -10.79 27.16
C PHE A 74 -14.80 -10.72 25.64
N HIS A 75 -15.14 -9.55 25.14
CA HIS A 75 -15.02 -9.19 23.74
C HIS A 75 -13.76 -8.33 23.57
N ALA A 76 -12.87 -8.72 22.65
CA ALA A 76 -11.68 -7.95 22.29
C ALA A 76 -11.69 -7.58 20.80
N LYS A 77 -11.40 -6.32 20.51
CA LYS A 77 -11.14 -5.78 19.17
C LYS A 77 -9.66 -5.40 19.10
N ILE A 78 -8.98 -5.83 18.05
CA ILE A 78 -7.54 -5.63 17.87
C ILE A 78 -7.33 -4.93 16.53
N TRP A 79 -6.48 -3.90 16.53
CA TRP A 79 -6.07 -3.21 15.31
C TRP A 79 -4.64 -2.70 15.43
N GLU A 80 -4.00 -2.43 14.29
CA GLU A 80 -2.71 -1.74 14.27
C GLU A 80 -2.90 -0.30 14.79
N GLN A 81 -2.11 0.09 15.79
CA GLN A 81 -2.15 1.44 16.31
C GLN A 81 -1.58 2.41 15.26
N GLY A 82 -2.43 3.31 14.75
CA GLY A 82 -1.98 4.42 13.91
C GLY A 82 -1.31 5.51 14.75
N PHE A 83 -0.50 6.37 14.13
CA PHE A 83 0.21 7.45 14.83
C PHE A 83 -0.65 8.71 14.99
N ARG A 84 -1.91 8.55 15.42
CA ARG A 84 -2.94 9.60 15.36
C ARG A 84 -2.84 10.67 16.44
N ASP A 85 -2.33 10.32 17.62
CA ASP A 85 -2.50 11.16 18.82
C ASP A 85 -1.26 11.97 19.22
N ASN A 86 -0.10 11.71 18.61
CA ASN A 86 1.14 12.42 18.89
C ASN A 86 1.65 13.03 17.59
N ALA A 87 1.54 14.35 17.41
CA ALA A 87 1.84 15.12 16.18
C ALA A 87 3.24 14.89 15.53
N ASN A 88 4.05 13.99 16.07
CA ASN A 88 5.34 13.58 15.56
C ASN A 88 5.20 12.56 14.42
N MET A 89 6.00 12.78 13.37
CA MET A 89 6.11 11.85 12.25
C MET A 89 6.44 10.43 12.74
N PHE A 90 5.71 9.43 12.24
CA PHE A 90 5.93 8.00 12.50
C PHE A 90 5.90 7.59 13.99
N GLY A 91 5.25 8.38 14.86
CA GLY A 91 5.20 8.10 16.30
C GLY A 91 6.56 8.20 17.00
N LEU A 92 7.52 8.94 16.41
CA LEU A 92 8.82 9.17 17.03
C LEU A 92 8.68 9.96 18.35
N SER A 93 9.61 9.72 19.29
CA SER A 93 9.74 10.59 20.47
C SER A 93 10.16 12.00 20.06
N ASP A 94 9.85 13.00 20.88
CA ASP A 94 10.13 14.42 20.57
C ASP A 94 11.58 14.69 20.17
N LYS A 95 12.52 14.03 20.86
CA LYS A 95 13.95 14.10 20.53
C LYS A 95 14.24 13.58 19.12
N LYS A 96 13.78 12.37 18.79
CA LYS A 96 14.01 11.74 17.47
C LYS A 96 13.27 12.49 16.36
N HIS A 97 12.09 13.02 16.66
CA HIS A 97 11.34 13.86 15.75
C HIS A 97 12.14 15.12 15.39
N SER A 98 12.67 15.83 16.40
CA SER A 98 13.51 17.01 16.20
C SER A 98 14.79 16.70 15.42
N GLU A 99 15.43 15.56 15.69
CA GLU A 99 16.61 15.08 14.95
C GLU A 99 16.28 14.84 13.47
N LEU A 100 15.14 14.20 13.17
CA LEU A 100 14.69 13.98 11.80
C LEU A 100 14.35 15.29 11.09
N GLU A 101 13.63 16.22 11.73
CA GLU A 101 13.31 17.52 11.15
C GLU A 101 14.59 18.31 10.82
N ALA A 102 15.60 18.28 11.69
CA ALA A 102 16.89 18.91 11.44
C ALA A 102 17.63 18.24 10.26
N TYR A 103 17.61 16.91 10.19
CA TYR A 103 18.20 16.15 9.09
C TYR A 103 17.60 16.53 7.74
N LEU A 104 16.28 16.68 7.66
CA LEU A 104 15.52 16.99 6.44
C LEU A 104 15.63 18.46 5.96
N ARG A 105 16.46 19.30 6.60
CA ARG A 105 16.73 20.68 6.14
C ARG A 105 17.72 20.75 4.98
N SER A 106 18.50 19.70 4.75
CA SER A 106 19.46 19.62 3.64
C SER A 106 18.87 18.89 2.44
N ARG A 107 19.12 19.39 1.23
CA ARG A 107 18.59 18.77 0.01
C ARG A 107 19.11 17.36 -0.22
N THR A 108 20.41 17.14 0.01
CA THR A 108 21.03 15.82 -0.08
C THR A 108 20.39 14.82 0.88
N ASN A 109 20.04 15.27 2.08
CA ASN A 109 19.40 14.44 3.09
C ASN A 109 17.93 14.13 2.73
N ILE A 110 17.21 15.08 2.13
CA ILE A 110 15.86 14.83 1.60
C ILE A 110 15.92 13.74 0.53
N GLN A 111 16.90 13.77 -0.39
CA GLN A 111 17.02 12.74 -1.41
C GLN A 111 17.35 11.37 -0.80
N ALA A 112 18.30 11.31 0.14
CA ALA A 112 18.63 10.07 0.83
C ALA A 112 17.42 9.51 1.60
N PHE A 113 16.68 10.38 2.30
CA PHE A 113 15.45 10.00 2.99
C PHE A 113 14.36 9.54 2.02
N TYR A 114 14.20 10.19 0.86
CA TYR A 114 13.22 9.81 -0.15
C TYR A 114 13.44 8.38 -0.62
N GLU A 115 14.67 8.01 -0.98
CA GLU A 115 14.98 6.65 -1.44
C GLU A 115 14.73 5.62 -0.33
N PHE A 116 15.21 5.90 0.89
CA PHE A 116 14.96 5.04 2.05
C PHE A 116 13.46 4.87 2.32
N PHE A 117 12.72 5.97 2.39
CA PHE A 117 11.31 5.96 2.76
C PHE A 117 10.45 5.29 1.67
N LYS A 118 10.80 5.49 0.40
CA LYS A 118 10.20 4.78 -0.73
C LYS A 118 10.43 3.28 -0.64
N GLU A 119 11.65 2.83 -0.33
CA GLU A 119 11.94 1.41 -0.13
C GLU A 119 11.01 0.80 0.92
N ILE A 120 10.90 1.44 2.08
CA ILE A 120 10.04 1.01 3.19
C ILE A 120 8.57 0.93 2.78
N CYS A 121 8.04 1.94 2.09
CA CYS A 121 6.64 1.94 1.66
C CYS A 121 6.36 0.81 0.66
N PHE A 122 7.25 0.56 -0.29
CA PHE A 122 7.03 -0.43 -1.35
C PHE A 122 7.30 -1.89 -0.93
N VAL A 123 7.95 -2.14 0.21
CA VAL A 123 8.06 -3.49 0.77
C VAL A 123 6.86 -3.91 1.63
N ARG A 124 6.02 -2.95 2.06
CA ARG A 124 4.86 -3.20 2.92
C ARG A 124 3.56 -2.72 2.24
N PRO A 125 3.04 -3.45 1.24
CA PRO A 125 1.69 -3.18 0.74
C PRO A 125 0.64 -3.29 1.84
N PHE A 126 -0.40 -2.49 1.73
CA PHE A 126 -1.56 -2.58 2.62
C PHE A 126 -2.61 -3.57 2.11
N TYR A 127 -2.56 -3.94 0.83
CA TYR A 127 -3.43 -4.97 0.25
C TYR A 127 -2.67 -5.82 -0.75
N LEU A 128 -2.94 -7.13 -0.76
CA LEU A 128 -2.42 -8.09 -1.72
C LEU A 128 -3.59 -8.89 -2.29
N GLY A 129 -3.51 -9.25 -3.56
CA GLY A 129 -4.42 -10.19 -4.17
C GLY A 129 -3.81 -10.94 -5.34
N LYS A 130 -4.58 -11.89 -5.85
CA LYS A 130 -4.26 -12.69 -7.03
C LYS A 130 -5.37 -12.62 -8.06
N ALA A 131 -5.03 -12.84 -9.32
CA ALA A 131 -5.99 -12.91 -10.40
C ALA A 131 -5.57 -13.95 -11.43
N ASN A 132 -6.56 -14.63 -12.01
CA ASN A 132 -6.38 -15.38 -13.25
C ASN A 132 -6.44 -14.45 -14.48
N ASN A 133 -6.98 -13.25 -14.28
CA ASN A 133 -6.98 -12.15 -15.23
C ASN A 133 -6.84 -10.85 -14.43
N LEU A 134 -5.62 -10.31 -14.41
CA LEU A 134 -5.28 -9.11 -13.64
C LEU A 134 -6.18 -7.93 -13.99
N ARG A 135 -6.41 -7.67 -15.29
CA ARG A 135 -7.30 -6.60 -15.78
C ARG A 135 -8.69 -6.70 -15.18
N SER A 136 -9.38 -7.81 -15.42
CA SER A 136 -10.75 -8.03 -14.94
C SER A 136 -10.85 -7.87 -13.42
N ARG A 137 -9.91 -8.47 -12.67
CA ARG A 137 -9.92 -8.39 -11.21
C ARG A 137 -9.68 -6.97 -10.70
N LEU A 138 -8.71 -6.25 -11.25
CA LEU A 138 -8.43 -4.87 -10.85
C LEU A 138 -9.57 -3.93 -11.28
N SER A 139 -10.20 -4.12 -12.44
CA SER A 139 -11.42 -3.40 -12.84
C SER A 139 -12.56 -3.60 -11.83
N GLN A 140 -12.75 -4.81 -11.29
CA GLN A 140 -13.75 -5.06 -10.24
C GLN A 140 -13.44 -4.28 -8.95
N HIS A 141 -12.17 -4.20 -8.56
CA HIS A 141 -11.76 -3.37 -7.42
C HIS A 141 -12.13 -1.90 -7.69
N PHE A 142 -11.76 -1.38 -8.87
CA PHE A 142 -12.00 0.02 -9.25
C PHE A 142 -13.48 0.37 -9.32
N SER A 143 -14.34 -0.57 -9.75
CA SER A 143 -15.78 -0.39 -9.81
C SER A 143 -16.49 -0.58 -8.45
N GLY A 144 -15.76 -0.69 -7.34
CA GLY A 144 -16.32 -0.81 -6.00
C GLY A 144 -16.94 -2.17 -5.67
N LYS A 145 -16.65 -3.23 -6.44
CA LYS A 145 -17.13 -4.60 -6.16
C LYS A 145 -16.33 -5.31 -5.05
N SER A 146 -15.45 -4.57 -4.37
CA SER A 146 -14.61 -5.05 -3.28
C SER A 146 -14.47 -3.94 -2.23
N ASN A 147 -14.11 -4.32 -1.00
CA ASN A 147 -13.96 -3.35 0.09
C ASN A 147 -12.68 -2.49 0.01
N VAL A 148 -11.71 -2.83 -0.85
CA VAL A 148 -10.40 -2.14 -0.89
C VAL A 148 -10.55 -0.65 -1.16
N ILE A 149 -11.32 -0.26 -2.18
CA ILE A 149 -11.56 1.15 -2.50
C ILE A 149 -12.34 1.84 -1.38
N ALA A 150 -13.33 1.16 -0.78
CA ALA A 150 -14.10 1.73 0.32
C ALA A 150 -13.22 2.02 1.54
N GLU A 151 -12.31 1.12 1.90
CA GLU A 151 -11.34 1.35 2.99
C GLU A 151 -10.34 2.46 2.64
N ILE A 152 -9.91 2.60 1.37
CA ILE A 152 -9.06 3.73 0.94
C ILE A 152 -9.77 5.06 1.14
N VAL A 153 -11.03 5.15 0.73
CA VAL A 153 -11.86 6.36 0.91
C VAL A 153 -12.07 6.66 2.39
N LYS A 154 -12.37 5.63 3.21
CA LYS A 154 -12.55 5.77 4.65
C LYS A 154 -11.28 6.23 5.36
N SER A 155 -10.10 5.79 4.91
CA SER A 155 -8.81 6.28 5.39
C SER A 155 -8.46 7.68 4.86
N SER A 156 -9.30 8.29 4.01
CA SER A 156 -9.13 9.62 3.43
C SER A 156 -7.78 9.78 2.71
N VAL A 157 -7.34 8.73 2.00
CA VAL A 157 -6.12 8.76 1.20
C VAL A 157 -6.48 9.06 -0.26
N PRO A 158 -5.90 10.11 -0.87
CA PRO A 158 -6.11 10.41 -2.27
C PRO A 158 -5.60 9.29 -3.19
N ASP A 159 -6.34 9.00 -4.27
CA ASP A 159 -5.97 7.99 -5.26
C ASP A 159 -4.55 8.18 -5.83
N GLN A 160 -4.12 9.44 -6.02
CA GLN A 160 -2.80 9.77 -6.55
C GLN A 160 -1.63 9.37 -5.63
N HIS A 161 -1.92 9.05 -4.37
CA HIS A 161 -0.98 8.54 -3.37
C HIS A 161 -1.05 7.01 -3.23
N VAL A 162 -1.97 6.36 -3.93
CA VAL A 162 -2.09 4.90 -3.95
C VAL A 162 -1.43 4.38 -5.22
N TRP A 163 -0.52 3.42 -5.04
CA TRP A 163 0.17 2.74 -6.13
C TRP A 163 -0.28 1.30 -6.18
N VAL A 164 -0.63 0.83 -7.38
CA VAL A 164 -0.99 -0.57 -7.61
C VAL A 164 0.12 -1.18 -8.46
N GLY A 165 0.74 -2.21 -7.90
CA GLY A 165 1.75 -3.02 -8.54
C GLY A 165 1.15 -4.34 -8.99
N TYR A 166 1.53 -4.84 -10.16
CA TYR A 166 1.21 -6.21 -10.57
C TYR A 166 2.44 -6.94 -11.11
N ARG A 167 2.47 -8.25 -10.90
CA ARG A 167 3.49 -9.18 -11.41
C ARG A 167 2.80 -10.33 -12.11
N LYS A 168 3.15 -10.53 -13.38
CA LYS A 168 2.70 -11.67 -14.17
C LYS A 168 3.34 -12.95 -13.64
N LEU A 169 2.59 -14.03 -13.57
CA LEU A 169 3.11 -15.34 -13.24
C LEU A 169 3.07 -16.23 -14.48
N PRO A 170 4.10 -17.05 -14.74
CA PRO A 170 4.20 -17.88 -15.94
C PRO A 170 3.34 -19.14 -15.83
N PHE A 171 2.08 -18.99 -15.40
CA PHE A 171 1.17 -20.12 -15.15
C PHE A 171 0.18 -20.29 -16.29
N SER A 172 -0.15 -21.55 -16.57
CA SER A 172 -1.27 -21.92 -17.41
C SER A 172 -2.57 -22.01 -16.59
N PRO A 173 -3.76 -22.03 -17.23
CA PRO A 173 -5.03 -22.24 -16.53
C PRO A 173 -5.09 -23.53 -15.70
N ALA A 174 -4.35 -24.58 -16.10
CA ALA A 174 -4.26 -25.85 -15.37
C ALA A 174 -3.53 -25.73 -14.02
N GLU A 175 -2.77 -24.65 -13.80
CA GLU A 175 -1.94 -24.43 -12.61
C GLU A 175 -2.53 -23.36 -11.67
N SER A 176 -3.80 -23.01 -11.84
CA SER A 176 -4.46 -21.96 -11.05
C SER A 176 -4.40 -22.18 -9.53
N SER A 177 -4.29 -23.42 -9.06
CA SER A 177 -4.09 -23.76 -7.65
C SER A 177 -2.73 -23.30 -7.10
N ILE A 178 -1.68 -23.28 -7.93
CA ILE A 178 -0.34 -22.82 -7.54
C ILE A 178 -0.34 -21.30 -7.30
N ASN A 179 -1.15 -20.54 -8.04
CA ASN A 179 -1.32 -19.10 -7.82
C ASN A 179 -1.84 -18.79 -6.40
N ASN A 180 -2.70 -19.65 -5.86
CA ASN A 180 -3.17 -19.51 -4.47
C ASN A 180 -2.01 -19.66 -3.48
N ILE A 181 -1.15 -20.67 -3.67
CA ILE A 181 0.00 -20.93 -2.80
C ILE A 181 0.98 -19.75 -2.84
N TYR A 182 1.24 -19.17 -4.01
CA TYR A 182 2.16 -18.04 -4.16
C TYR A 182 1.64 -16.78 -3.45
N GLU A 183 0.36 -16.46 -3.62
CA GLU A 183 -0.26 -15.35 -2.90
C GLU A 183 -0.24 -15.59 -1.39
N GLU A 184 -0.57 -16.81 -0.94
CA GLU A 184 -0.57 -17.15 0.48
C GLU A 184 0.83 -17.05 1.11
N ILE A 185 1.86 -17.58 0.45
CA ILE A 185 3.26 -17.43 0.89
C ILE A 185 3.59 -15.95 1.04
N TYR A 186 3.21 -15.12 0.06
CA TYR A 186 3.55 -13.71 0.07
C TYR A 186 2.80 -12.93 1.14
N SER A 187 1.49 -13.17 1.26
CA SER A 187 0.61 -12.58 2.28
C SER A 187 1.12 -12.91 3.68
N ARG A 188 1.52 -14.16 3.94
CA ARG A 188 2.08 -14.58 5.25
C ARG A 188 3.42 -13.90 5.59
N ARG A 189 4.22 -13.54 4.59
CA ARG A 189 5.50 -12.85 4.80
C ARG A 189 5.35 -11.36 5.02
N VAL A 190 4.47 -10.72 4.25
CA VAL A 190 4.30 -9.26 4.26
C VAL A 190 3.25 -8.78 5.25
N LYS A 191 2.22 -9.59 5.48
CA LYS A 191 1.06 -9.31 6.36
C LYS A 191 0.39 -7.97 6.03
N PRO A 192 -0.23 -7.84 4.83
CA PRO A 192 -0.94 -6.62 4.46
C PRO A 192 -2.11 -6.36 5.41
N GLY A 193 -2.34 -5.10 5.78
CA GLY A 193 -3.35 -4.74 6.78
C GLY A 193 -4.80 -4.92 6.32
N LEU A 194 -5.07 -4.95 5.00
CA LEU A 194 -6.41 -5.11 4.42
C LEU A 194 -6.68 -6.51 3.85
N THR A 195 -5.91 -7.53 4.26
CA THR A 195 -6.16 -8.93 3.89
C THR A 195 -6.68 -9.71 5.08
N ILE A 196 -7.77 -10.45 4.87
CA ILE A 196 -8.31 -11.39 5.86
C ILE A 196 -7.67 -12.75 5.60
N LYS A 197 -7.28 -13.45 6.67
CA LYS A 197 -6.77 -14.80 6.56
C LYS A 197 -7.81 -15.70 5.85
N PRO A 198 -7.44 -16.46 4.81
CA PRO A 198 -8.32 -17.50 4.26
C PRO A 198 -8.64 -18.54 5.33
N ASP A 199 -9.89 -19.02 5.35
CA ASP A 199 -10.34 -20.11 6.23
C ASP A 199 -9.56 -21.41 6.00
#